data_AF-A0A1G1MRA4-F1
#
_entry.id   AF-A0A1G1MRA4-F1
#
_cell.length_a   1.000
_cell.length_b   1.000
_cell.length_c   1.000
_cell.angle_alpha   90.00
_cell.angle_beta   90.00
_cell.angle_gamma   90.00
#
_symmetry.space_group_name_H-M   'P 1'
#
loop_
_entity.id
_entity.type
_entity.pdbx_description
1 polymer ?
#
loop_
_entity_poly.entity_id
_entity_poly.type
_entity_poly.pdbx_seq_one_letter_code
_entity_poly.pdbx_strand_id
1 'polypeptide(L)'
;MGRSISTGLAADPDFEICAGYDPGADRLILKDGLMIGGICVRLCESMEELFNCRPEAVIDFSNRTAFLELIRTASKQKVNLVIGTTGLSDEDLNLAKQLVNKSGISAIIAPNFSIGAVLMMKFASIASDYLSGCEIIELHHNQKIDAPSGTAIKTAGVIKNSLKSMQRLRKNEFEKYEGARGAIVNGIHVHSVRLPGLLAHQEVIMGAQGQTLTIRHDTFDRSAYLPGVILALKKLDDIKGLIYGLENLI
;
A
#
# COMPACT_ATOMS: atom_id res chain seq x y z
N MET A 1 2.67 -10.12 -6.26
CA MET A 1 3.57 -9.20 -5.51
C MET A 1 4.86 -9.91 -5.14
N GLY A 2 4.81 -11.04 -4.41
CA GLY A 2 6.00 -11.81 -3.98
C GLY A 2 7.12 -11.92 -5.02
N ARG A 3 6.89 -12.57 -6.16
CA ARG A 3 7.91 -12.69 -7.23
C ARG A 3 8.54 -11.36 -7.66
N SER A 4 7.73 -10.31 -7.88
CA SER A 4 8.24 -8.99 -8.32
C SER A 4 9.15 -8.34 -7.27
N ILE A 5 8.76 -8.42 -6.00
CA ILE A 5 9.56 -7.88 -4.88
C ILE A 5 10.82 -8.70 -4.69
N SER A 6 10.72 -10.03 -4.67
CA SER A 6 11.87 -10.92 -4.51
C SER A 6 12.87 -10.79 -5.67
N THR A 7 12.43 -10.64 -6.92
CA THR A 7 13.34 -10.36 -8.05
C THR A 7 14.10 -9.06 -7.85
N GLY A 8 13.42 -8.03 -7.35
CA GLY A 8 14.04 -6.74 -7.05
C GLY A 8 15.07 -6.83 -5.93
N LEU A 9 14.71 -7.48 -4.82
CA LEU A 9 15.60 -7.66 -3.67
C LEU A 9 16.81 -8.54 -3.99
N ALA A 10 16.65 -9.57 -4.82
CA ALA A 10 17.77 -10.41 -5.26
C ALA A 10 18.85 -9.64 -6.04
N ALA A 11 18.50 -8.48 -6.62
CA ALA A 11 19.43 -7.62 -7.34
C ALA A 11 20.00 -6.48 -6.47
N ASP A 12 19.51 -6.30 -5.25
CA ASP A 12 19.95 -5.24 -4.34
C ASP A 12 21.05 -5.78 -3.40
N PRO A 13 22.27 -5.21 -3.42
CA PRO A 13 23.40 -5.73 -2.66
C PRO A 13 23.25 -5.58 -1.14
N ASP A 14 22.31 -4.74 -0.67
CA ASP A 14 22.06 -4.54 0.75
C ASP A 14 21.18 -5.66 1.36
N PHE A 15 20.63 -6.55 0.54
CA PHE A 15 19.68 -7.57 1.00
C PHE A 15 20.02 -8.98 0.50
N GLU A 16 19.79 -9.97 1.37
CA GLU A 16 19.86 -11.39 1.03
C GLU A 16 18.52 -12.08 1.31
N ILE A 17 18.04 -12.87 0.35
CA ILE A 17 16.82 -13.67 0.54
C ILE A 17 17.21 -15.05 1.10
N CYS A 18 17.07 -15.23 2.41
CA CYS A 18 17.41 -16.49 3.08
C CYS A 18 16.41 -17.63 2.78
N ALA A 19 15.11 -17.33 2.66
CA ALA A 19 14.05 -18.29 2.38
C ALA A 19 12.75 -17.60 1.94
N GLY A 20 11.83 -18.36 1.36
CA GLY A 20 10.45 -17.97 1.08
C GLY A 20 9.45 -18.96 1.68
N TYR A 21 8.20 -18.55 1.82
CA TYR A 21 7.10 -19.42 2.25
C TYR A 21 5.91 -19.18 1.33
N ASP A 22 5.40 -20.25 0.73
CA ASP A 22 4.19 -20.23 -0.09
C ASP A 22 3.43 -21.55 0.12
N PRO A 23 2.31 -21.55 0.88
CA PRO A 23 1.53 -22.75 1.15
C PRO A 23 0.86 -23.33 -0.12
N GLY A 24 0.86 -22.58 -1.22
CA GLY A 24 0.36 -23.03 -2.52
C GLY A 24 1.44 -23.52 -3.48
N ALA A 25 2.71 -23.58 -3.05
CA ALA A 25 3.81 -24.02 -3.91
C ALA A 25 3.69 -25.51 -4.28
N ASP A 26 4.03 -25.82 -5.53
CA ASP A 26 4.15 -27.20 -6.00
C ASP A 26 5.26 -27.92 -5.20
N ARG A 27 5.05 -29.21 -4.89
CA ARG A 27 6.02 -30.06 -4.19
C ARG A 27 7.38 -30.11 -4.88
N LEU A 28 7.41 -30.03 -6.22
CA LEU A 28 8.68 -29.98 -6.96
C LEU A 28 9.44 -28.67 -6.69
N ILE A 29 8.73 -27.54 -6.60
CA ILE A 29 9.34 -26.23 -6.29
C ILE A 29 9.82 -26.19 -4.83
N LEU A 30 9.08 -26.80 -3.91
CA LEU A 30 9.50 -26.94 -2.51
C LEU A 30 10.83 -27.70 -2.38
N LYS A 31 11.02 -28.76 -3.20
CA LYS A 31 12.24 -29.56 -3.20
C LYS A 31 13.43 -28.86 -3.84
N ASP A 32 13.23 -28.28 -5.02
CA ASP A 32 14.33 -27.78 -5.85
C ASP A 32 14.64 -26.28 -5.61
N GLY A 33 13.77 -25.59 -4.88
CA GLY A 33 13.80 -24.15 -4.69
C GLY A 33 13.18 -23.39 -5.87
N LEU A 34 12.93 -22.11 -5.65
CA LEU A 34 12.30 -21.22 -6.64
C LEU A 34 13.35 -20.28 -7.22
N MET A 35 13.57 -20.38 -8.53
CA MET A 35 14.44 -19.45 -9.25
C MET A 35 13.79 -18.06 -9.35
N ILE A 36 14.44 -17.06 -8.76
CA ILE A 36 13.98 -15.65 -8.75
C ILE A 36 15.20 -14.76 -8.97
N GLY A 37 15.15 -13.84 -9.93
CA GLY A 37 16.20 -12.82 -10.09
C GLY A 37 17.62 -13.37 -10.27
N GLY A 38 17.78 -14.60 -10.76
CA GLY A 38 19.08 -15.25 -10.92
C GLY A 38 19.57 -16.04 -9.70
N ILE A 39 18.83 -16.04 -8.59
CA ILE A 39 19.13 -16.85 -7.40
C ILE A 39 18.11 -17.98 -7.22
N CYS A 40 18.52 -19.06 -6.55
CA CYS A 40 17.62 -20.12 -6.12
C CYS A 40 17.19 -19.87 -4.67
N VAL A 41 15.93 -19.56 -4.46
CA VAL A 41 15.36 -19.30 -3.13
C VAL A 41 14.77 -20.59 -2.58
N ARG A 42 15.22 -21.03 -1.40
CA ARG A 42 14.58 -22.15 -0.68
C ARG A 42 13.15 -21.76 -0.30
N LEU A 43 12.18 -22.62 -0.61
CA LEU A 43 10.83 -22.49 -0.08
C LEU A 43 10.63 -23.42 1.12
N CYS A 44 10.19 -22.84 2.23
CA CYS A 44 9.85 -23.55 3.45
C CYS A 44 8.45 -24.17 3.34
N GLU A 45 8.25 -25.33 3.96
CA GLU A 45 6.96 -26.02 4.02
C GLU A 45 6.05 -25.46 5.12
N SER A 46 6.63 -24.73 6.08
CA SER A 46 5.90 -24.12 7.19
C SER A 46 6.48 -22.77 7.59
N MET A 47 5.67 -21.99 8.30
CA MET A 47 6.12 -20.74 8.90
C MET A 47 7.22 -20.99 9.95
N GLU A 48 7.14 -22.08 10.71
CA GLU A 48 8.19 -22.44 11.68
C GLU A 48 9.55 -22.64 11.00
N GLU A 49 9.58 -23.35 9.88
CA GLU A 49 10.80 -23.55 9.09
C GLU A 49 11.35 -22.23 8.55
N LEU A 50 10.48 -21.31 8.11
CA LEU A 50 10.89 -19.97 7.69
C LEU A 50 11.61 -19.21 8.81
N PHE A 51 11.11 -19.27 10.04
CA PHE A 51 11.76 -18.62 11.18
C PHE A 51 13.04 -19.34 11.65
N ASN A 52 13.17 -20.65 11.41
CA ASN A 52 14.40 -21.39 11.68
C ASN A 52 15.58 -20.93 10.81
N CYS A 53 15.31 -20.29 9.67
CA CYS A 53 16.32 -19.61 8.86
C CYS A 53 16.88 -18.33 9.49
N ARG A 54 16.34 -17.91 10.65
CA ARG A 54 16.74 -16.70 11.41
C ARG A 54 16.78 -15.42 10.55
N PRO A 55 15.69 -15.09 9.83
CA PRO A 55 15.63 -13.84 9.08
C PRO A 55 15.70 -12.63 10.00
N GLU A 56 16.37 -11.56 9.56
CA GLU A 56 16.36 -10.26 10.24
C GLU A 56 15.00 -9.57 10.11
N ALA A 57 14.35 -9.74 8.97
CA ALA A 57 13.00 -9.27 8.70
C ALA A 57 12.23 -10.23 7.79
N VAL A 58 10.90 -10.26 7.94
CA VAL A 58 10.00 -10.99 7.03
C VAL A 58 9.10 -10.01 6.30
N ILE A 59 8.97 -10.21 4.98
CA ILE A 59 8.10 -9.42 4.11
C ILE A 59 6.83 -10.21 3.82
N ASP A 60 5.67 -9.61 4.07
CA ASP A 60 4.38 -10.25 3.91
C ASP A 60 3.53 -9.61 2.82
N PHE A 61 3.25 -10.36 1.76
CA PHE A 61 2.27 -10.02 0.73
C PHE A 61 1.25 -11.15 0.54
N SER A 62 0.76 -11.69 1.66
CA SER A 62 -0.17 -12.81 1.69
C SER A 62 -1.62 -12.34 1.89
N ASN A 63 -2.34 -12.96 2.81
CA ASN A 63 -3.73 -12.70 3.13
C ASN A 63 -3.90 -12.53 4.66
N ARG A 64 -5.08 -12.07 5.08
CA ARG A 64 -5.40 -11.82 6.49
C ARG A 64 -5.08 -13.00 7.41
N THR A 65 -5.41 -14.23 7.00
CA THR A 65 -5.19 -15.44 7.81
C THR A 65 -3.70 -15.68 8.05
N ALA A 66 -2.90 -15.63 6.99
CA ALA A 66 -1.45 -15.81 7.06
C ALA A 66 -0.77 -14.65 7.82
N PHE A 67 -1.23 -13.41 7.65
CA PHE A 67 -0.78 -12.27 8.45
C PHE A 67 -0.96 -12.49 9.96
N LEU A 68 -2.12 -12.99 10.38
CA LEU A 68 -2.43 -13.22 11.79
C LEU A 68 -1.57 -14.33 12.41
N GLU A 69 -1.17 -15.33 11.63
CA GLU A 69 -0.19 -16.33 12.04
C GLU A 69 1.21 -15.70 12.13
N LEU A 70 1.61 -14.98 11.08
CA LEU A 70 2.92 -14.34 10.96
C LEU A 70 3.21 -13.38 12.11
N ILE A 71 2.29 -12.47 12.42
CA ILE A 71 2.50 -11.47 13.46
C ILE A 71 2.69 -12.12 14.84
N ARG A 72 2.01 -13.23 15.11
CA ARG A 72 2.16 -14.00 16.36
C ARG A 72 3.50 -14.70 16.41
N THR A 73 3.91 -15.34 15.32
CA THR A 73 5.17 -16.09 15.26
C THR A 73 6.36 -15.14 15.31
N ALA A 74 6.36 -14.06 14.52
CA ALA A 74 7.41 -13.04 14.52
C ALA A 74 7.56 -12.36 15.89
N SER A 75 6.45 -12.07 16.58
CA SER A 75 6.50 -11.50 17.94
C SER A 75 7.11 -12.46 18.96
N LYS A 76 6.90 -13.77 18.82
CA LYS A 76 7.54 -14.79 19.68
C LYS A 76 9.04 -14.94 19.37
N GLN A 77 9.39 -14.95 18.08
CA GLN A 77 10.75 -15.16 17.59
C GLN A 77 11.59 -13.88 17.54
N LYS A 78 11.00 -12.72 17.86
CA LYS A 78 11.63 -11.39 17.85
C LYS A 78 12.21 -10.99 16.49
N VAL A 79 11.42 -11.17 15.44
CA VAL A 79 11.81 -10.82 14.06
C VAL A 79 10.96 -9.65 13.55
N ASN A 80 11.61 -8.71 12.87
CA ASN A 80 10.96 -7.51 12.34
C ASN A 80 10.08 -7.81 11.11
N LEU A 81 9.11 -6.94 10.82
CA LEU A 81 8.12 -7.19 9.77
C LEU A 81 7.90 -5.99 8.84
N VAL A 82 7.78 -6.29 7.55
CA VAL A 82 7.25 -5.36 6.52
C VAL A 82 6.05 -6.01 5.85
N ILE A 83 4.88 -5.39 5.96
CA ILE A 83 3.60 -6.05 5.67
C ILE A 83 2.83 -5.23 4.64
N GLY A 84 2.56 -5.84 3.50
CA GLY A 84 1.70 -5.35 2.43
C GLY A 84 0.34 -6.03 2.35
N THR A 85 0.01 -6.89 3.33
CA THR A 85 -1.30 -7.54 3.42
C THR A 85 -2.41 -6.50 3.57
N THR A 86 -3.35 -6.52 2.62
CA THR A 86 -4.53 -5.63 2.61
C THR A 86 -5.74 -6.29 3.25
N GLY A 87 -6.77 -5.50 3.60
CA GLY A 87 -8.04 -6.02 4.14
C GLY A 87 -7.98 -6.40 5.62
N LEU A 88 -7.04 -5.81 6.36
CA LEU A 88 -6.94 -5.95 7.82
C LEU A 88 -8.01 -5.09 8.50
N SER A 89 -8.69 -5.66 9.50
CA SER A 89 -9.64 -4.90 10.32
C SER A 89 -8.92 -4.06 11.38
N ASP A 90 -9.62 -3.11 12.00
CA ASP A 90 -9.09 -2.36 13.14
C ASP A 90 -8.70 -3.28 14.31
N GLU A 91 -9.44 -4.38 14.49
CA GLU A 91 -9.10 -5.42 15.48
C GLU A 91 -7.78 -6.11 15.15
N ASP A 92 -7.53 -6.44 13.89
CA ASP A 92 -6.28 -7.05 13.44
C ASP A 92 -5.10 -6.08 13.67
N LEU A 93 -5.29 -4.80 13.32
CA LEU A 93 -4.28 -3.76 13.52
C LEU A 93 -3.99 -3.52 15.00
N ASN A 94 -5.01 -3.52 15.85
CA ASN A 94 -4.86 -3.37 17.30
C ASN A 94 -4.14 -4.56 17.92
N LEU A 95 -4.48 -5.79 17.51
CA LEU A 95 -3.77 -7.00 17.92
C LEU A 95 -2.29 -6.93 17.52
N ALA A 96 -2.01 -6.54 16.26
CA ALA A 96 -0.64 -6.41 15.79
C ALA A 96 0.16 -5.38 16.59
N LYS A 97 -0.42 -4.19 16.86
CA LYS A 97 0.20 -3.16 17.70
C LYS A 97 0.52 -3.70 19.11
N GLN A 98 -0.40 -4.42 19.73
CA GLN A 98 -0.18 -5.00 21.06
C GLN A 98 0.95 -6.03 21.08
N LEU A 99 0.98 -6.94 20.10
CA LEU A 99 1.99 -7.99 20.01
C LEU A 99 3.39 -7.42 19.71
N VAL A 100 3.47 -6.46 18.80
CA VAL A 100 4.70 -5.77 18.43
C VAL A 100 5.25 -4.98 19.63
N ASN A 101 4.42 -4.20 20.32
CA ASN A 101 4.84 -3.47 21.51
C ASN A 101 5.31 -4.38 22.65
N LYS A 102 4.65 -5.53 22.84
CA LYS A 102 5.01 -6.50 23.88
C LYS A 102 6.32 -7.23 23.58
N SER A 103 6.57 -7.56 22.31
CA SER A 103 7.77 -8.30 21.88
C SER A 103 8.99 -7.42 21.69
N GLY A 104 8.79 -6.12 21.43
CA GLY A 104 9.85 -5.16 21.17
C GLY A 104 10.40 -5.20 19.74
N ILE A 105 9.70 -5.87 18.82
CA ILE A 105 10.05 -5.85 17.39
C ILE A 105 9.61 -4.55 16.73
N SER A 106 10.11 -4.32 15.51
CA SER A 106 9.67 -3.27 14.60
C SER A 106 8.77 -3.85 13.52
N ALA A 107 7.64 -3.20 13.26
CA ALA A 107 6.73 -3.62 12.20
C ALA A 107 6.23 -2.42 11.39
N ILE A 108 6.27 -2.54 10.06
CA ILE A 108 5.67 -1.56 9.15
C ILE A 108 4.56 -2.26 8.38
N ILE A 109 3.34 -1.75 8.51
CA ILE A 109 2.20 -2.19 7.70
C ILE A 109 1.89 -1.08 6.70
N ALA A 110 2.05 -1.35 5.41
CA ALA A 110 1.76 -0.38 4.36
C ALA A 110 0.73 -0.95 3.36
N PRO A 111 -0.50 -0.41 3.29
CA PRO A 111 -1.49 -0.84 2.30
C PRO A 111 -1.10 -0.45 0.86
N ASN A 112 -0.11 0.44 0.71
CA ASN A 112 0.44 0.85 -0.57
C ASN A 112 1.93 1.18 -0.40
N PHE A 113 2.79 0.49 -1.15
CA PHE A 113 4.24 0.72 -1.15
C PHE A 113 4.71 1.66 -2.27
N SER A 114 3.81 2.24 -3.07
CA SER A 114 4.21 3.23 -4.07
C SER A 114 4.54 4.54 -3.38
N ILE A 115 5.84 4.89 -3.39
CA ILE A 115 6.33 6.18 -2.89
C ILE A 115 5.64 7.34 -3.64
N GLY A 116 5.47 7.22 -4.96
CA GLY A 116 4.83 8.25 -5.78
C GLY A 116 3.37 8.49 -5.37
N ALA A 117 2.60 7.43 -5.10
CA ALA A 117 1.22 7.57 -4.62
C ALA A 117 1.16 8.25 -3.24
N VAL A 118 2.11 7.92 -2.35
CA VAL A 118 2.20 8.53 -1.02
C VAL A 118 2.57 10.01 -1.11
N LEU A 119 3.55 10.36 -1.94
CA LEU A 119 3.93 11.76 -2.18
C LEU A 119 2.79 12.56 -2.81
N MET A 120 2.06 11.98 -3.77
CA MET A 120 0.85 12.61 -4.34
C MET A 120 -0.16 12.96 -3.25
N MET A 121 -0.45 12.03 -2.32
CA MET A 121 -1.37 12.31 -1.20
C MET A 121 -0.84 13.42 -0.28
N LYS A 122 0.47 13.39 0.05
CA LYS A 122 1.11 14.39 0.92
C LYS A 122 1.07 15.78 0.28
N PHE A 123 1.42 15.88 -1.01
CA PHE A 123 1.36 17.13 -1.75
C PHE A 123 -0.06 17.63 -1.96
N ALA A 124 -1.03 16.73 -2.18
CA ALA A 124 -2.43 17.11 -2.23
C ALA A 124 -2.92 17.69 -0.89
N SER A 125 -2.53 17.07 0.24
CA SER A 125 -2.87 17.62 1.57
C SER A 125 -2.32 19.03 1.75
N ILE A 126 -1.05 19.27 1.38
CA ILE A 126 -0.42 20.60 1.44
C ILE A 126 -1.10 21.60 0.50
N ALA A 127 -1.33 21.21 -0.77
CA ALA A 127 -1.97 22.07 -1.75
C ALA A 127 -3.40 22.48 -1.35
N SER A 128 -4.11 21.59 -0.63
CA SER A 128 -5.46 21.85 -0.16
C SER A 128 -5.55 23.01 0.84
N ASP A 129 -4.45 23.39 1.49
CA ASP A 129 -4.42 24.55 2.38
C ASP A 129 -4.54 25.88 1.59
N TYR A 130 -4.23 25.87 0.28
CA TYR A 130 -4.24 27.05 -0.59
C TYR A 130 -5.34 27.01 -1.67
N LEU A 131 -5.71 25.81 -2.12
CA LEU A 131 -6.65 25.61 -3.23
C LEU A 131 -7.93 24.93 -2.72
N SER A 132 -9.08 25.61 -2.87
CA SER A 132 -10.33 25.21 -2.23
C SER A 132 -11.24 24.30 -3.06
N GLY A 133 -11.01 24.16 -4.36
CA GLY A 133 -11.75 23.21 -5.20
C GLY A 133 -10.89 22.01 -5.45
N CYS A 134 -11.43 20.82 -5.21
CA CYS A 134 -10.71 19.58 -5.41
C CYS A 134 -11.66 18.52 -5.97
N GLU A 135 -11.20 17.81 -7.00
CA GLU A 135 -11.80 16.56 -7.45
C GLU A 135 -10.69 15.52 -7.63
N ILE A 136 -11.05 14.24 -7.46
CA ILE A 136 -10.14 13.11 -7.61
C ILE A 136 -10.63 12.25 -8.77
N ILE A 137 -9.73 11.90 -9.68
CA ILE A 137 -10.00 10.92 -10.73
C ILE A 137 -9.05 9.76 -10.51
N GLU A 138 -9.59 8.57 -10.26
CA GLU A 138 -8.81 7.34 -10.15
C GLU A 138 -9.12 6.43 -11.33
N LEU A 139 -8.07 5.80 -11.88
CA LEU A 139 -8.19 4.93 -13.05
C LEU A 139 -7.50 3.60 -12.77
N HIS A 140 -8.20 2.49 -13.03
CA HIS A 140 -7.69 1.14 -12.81
C HIS A 140 -8.11 0.20 -13.94
N HIS A 141 -7.50 -0.98 -13.98
CA HIS A 141 -7.95 -2.07 -14.84
C HIS A 141 -9.44 -2.41 -14.61
N ASN A 142 -10.11 -2.93 -15.64
CA ASN A 142 -11.53 -3.29 -15.61
C ASN A 142 -11.89 -4.47 -14.68
N GLN A 143 -10.90 -5.23 -14.19
CA GLN A 143 -11.13 -6.34 -13.24
C GLN A 143 -11.17 -5.89 -11.76
N LYS A 144 -10.93 -4.61 -11.47
CA LYS A 144 -10.96 -4.10 -10.09
C LYS A 144 -12.42 -4.04 -9.61
N ILE A 145 -12.72 -4.76 -8.52
CA ILE A 145 -14.08 -5.01 -8.03
C ILE A 145 -14.69 -3.83 -7.24
N ASP A 146 -13.85 -2.98 -6.67
CA ASP A 146 -14.23 -1.88 -5.79
C ASP A 146 -14.07 -0.51 -6.47
N ALA A 147 -14.97 0.41 -6.14
CA ALA A 147 -14.91 1.82 -6.53
C ALA A 147 -15.59 2.71 -5.46
N PRO A 148 -15.00 3.87 -5.11
CA PRO A 148 -13.66 4.32 -5.48
C PRO A 148 -12.54 3.46 -4.89
N SER A 149 -11.33 3.56 -5.47
CA SER A 149 -10.16 2.86 -4.92
C SER A 149 -9.82 3.30 -3.48
N GLY A 150 -9.21 2.39 -2.70
CA GLY A 150 -8.75 2.71 -1.34
C GLY A 150 -7.77 3.90 -1.28
N THR A 151 -6.91 4.07 -2.29
CA THR A 151 -6.03 5.24 -2.40
C THR A 151 -6.83 6.53 -2.58
N ALA A 152 -7.89 6.53 -3.40
CA ALA A 152 -8.73 7.71 -3.60
C ALA A 152 -9.50 8.08 -2.32
N ILE A 153 -10.03 7.09 -1.60
CA ILE A 153 -10.70 7.30 -0.30
C ILE A 153 -9.73 7.91 0.71
N LYS A 154 -8.51 7.36 0.82
CA LYS A 154 -7.47 7.89 1.71
C LYS A 154 -7.04 9.31 1.31
N THR A 155 -6.89 9.56 0.01
CA THR A 155 -6.56 10.88 -0.54
C THR A 155 -7.62 11.92 -0.17
N ALA A 156 -8.90 11.58 -0.34
CA ALA A 156 -10.01 12.45 0.05
C ALA A 156 -10.01 12.73 1.56
N GLY A 157 -9.63 11.75 2.38
CA GLY A 157 -9.53 11.89 3.84
C GLY A 157 -8.41 12.82 4.32
N VAL A 158 -7.31 12.99 3.58
CA VAL A 158 -6.20 13.86 3.98
C VAL A 158 -6.30 15.31 3.47
N ILE A 159 -7.32 15.61 2.65
CA ILE A 159 -7.59 16.95 2.13
C ILE A 159 -8.41 17.74 3.15
N LYS A 160 -7.78 18.72 3.81
CA LYS A 160 -8.33 19.41 5.00
C LYS A 160 -9.49 20.36 4.71
N ASN A 161 -9.49 21.01 3.55
CA ASN A 161 -10.50 22.01 3.15
C ASN A 161 -11.65 21.40 2.33
N SER A 162 -11.90 20.10 2.43
CA SER A 162 -12.90 19.39 1.62
C SER A 162 -14.32 19.98 1.69
N LEU A 163 -14.71 20.52 2.85
CA LEU A 163 -16.00 21.19 3.05
C LEU A 163 -16.15 22.49 2.23
N LYS A 164 -15.06 23.20 1.94
CA LYS A 164 -15.08 24.37 1.05
C LYS A 164 -15.25 23.95 -0.41
N SER A 165 -14.82 22.73 -0.78
CA SER A 165 -15.10 22.14 -2.09
C SER A 165 -16.58 21.82 -2.26
N MET A 166 -17.28 21.32 -1.22
CA MET A 166 -18.73 21.11 -1.27
C MET A 166 -19.55 22.40 -1.44
N GLN A 167 -19.10 23.51 -0.84
CA GLN A 167 -19.77 24.81 -0.97
C GLN A 167 -19.73 25.39 -2.41
N ARG A 168 -18.95 24.78 -3.32
CA ARG A 168 -18.83 25.21 -4.72
C ARG A 168 -19.94 24.70 -5.63
N LEU A 169 -20.70 23.69 -5.22
CA LEU A 169 -21.86 23.25 -5.99
C LEU A 169 -22.80 24.44 -6.16
N ARG A 170 -23.10 24.80 -7.41
CA ARG A 170 -24.06 25.88 -7.65
C ARG A 170 -25.38 25.44 -7.05
N LYS A 171 -26.07 26.33 -6.33
CA LYS A 171 -27.36 26.06 -5.68
C LYS A 171 -28.43 25.48 -6.61
N ASN A 172 -28.25 25.60 -7.92
CA ASN A 172 -29.12 25.12 -8.99
C ASN A 172 -28.42 24.15 -9.96
N GLU A 173 -27.27 23.58 -9.58
CA GLU A 173 -26.65 22.50 -10.36
C GLU A 173 -27.54 21.26 -10.28
N PHE A 174 -27.79 20.63 -11.42
CA PHE A 174 -28.51 19.37 -11.49
C PHE A 174 -27.84 18.44 -12.49
N GLU A 175 -27.86 17.16 -12.18
CA GLU A 175 -27.33 16.14 -13.07
C GLU A 175 -28.36 15.83 -14.16
N LYS A 176 -27.97 15.97 -15.44
CA LYS A 176 -28.81 15.50 -16.56
C LYS A 176 -28.90 13.97 -16.62
N TYR A 177 -27.88 13.30 -16.10
CA TYR A 177 -27.78 11.86 -15.95
C TYR A 177 -27.28 11.55 -14.56
N GLU A 178 -27.94 10.64 -13.86
CA GLU A 178 -27.55 10.22 -12.51
C GLU A 178 -26.07 9.79 -12.48
N GLY A 179 -25.33 10.32 -11.51
CA GLY A 179 -23.92 10.00 -11.27
C GLY A 179 -22.93 10.77 -12.13
N ALA A 180 -23.37 11.72 -12.96
CA ALA A 180 -22.50 12.51 -13.84
C ALA A 180 -21.42 13.33 -13.08
N ARG A 181 -21.63 13.66 -11.81
CA ARG A 181 -20.64 14.35 -10.95
C ARG A 181 -19.79 13.38 -10.12
N GLY A 182 -19.95 12.07 -10.29
CA GLY A 182 -19.21 11.07 -9.52
C GLY A 182 -19.66 10.98 -8.06
N ALA A 183 -18.95 10.15 -7.29
CA ALA A 183 -19.26 9.93 -5.88
C ALA A 183 -18.77 11.08 -5.00
N ILE A 184 -19.39 11.30 -3.84
CA ILE A 184 -18.88 12.24 -2.83
C ILE A 184 -18.20 11.45 -1.72
N VAL A 185 -16.89 11.64 -1.54
CA VAL A 185 -16.10 11.03 -0.47
C VAL A 185 -15.46 12.15 0.34
N ASN A 186 -15.76 12.20 1.65
CA ASN A 186 -15.30 13.27 2.54
C ASN A 186 -15.57 14.69 2.01
N GLY A 187 -16.63 14.88 1.22
CA GLY A 187 -17.00 16.17 0.62
C GLY A 187 -16.26 16.52 -0.68
N ILE A 188 -15.53 15.56 -1.27
CA ILE A 188 -14.81 15.71 -2.54
C ILE A 188 -15.46 14.81 -3.58
N HIS A 189 -15.62 15.32 -4.80
CA HIS A 189 -16.05 14.50 -5.92
C HIS A 189 -14.94 13.53 -6.33
N VAL A 190 -15.29 12.26 -6.46
CA VAL A 190 -14.38 11.17 -6.84
C VAL A 190 -14.96 10.42 -8.03
N HIS A 191 -14.17 10.33 -9.09
CA HIS A 191 -14.50 9.65 -10.34
C HIS A 191 -13.65 8.40 -10.51
N SER A 192 -14.28 7.31 -10.91
CA SER A 192 -13.61 6.00 -11.03
C SER A 192 -13.68 5.49 -12.47
N VAL A 193 -12.52 5.39 -13.13
CA VAL A 193 -12.40 4.86 -14.50
C VAL A 193 -11.92 3.42 -14.46
N ARG A 194 -12.55 2.55 -15.26
CA ARG A 194 -12.24 1.12 -15.35
C ARG A 194 -12.10 0.73 -16.81
N LEU A 195 -10.87 0.53 -17.28
CA LEU A 195 -10.59 0.19 -18.68
C LEU A 195 -9.52 -0.90 -18.82
N PRO A 196 -9.59 -1.75 -19.85
CA PRO A 196 -8.45 -2.59 -20.24
C PRO A 196 -7.21 -1.74 -20.53
N GLY A 197 -6.03 -2.25 -20.17
CA GLY A 197 -4.74 -1.58 -20.41
C GLY A 197 -4.28 -0.63 -19.30
N LEU A 198 -5.18 -0.18 -18.43
CA LEU A 198 -4.80 0.54 -17.21
C LEU A 198 -4.29 -0.41 -16.13
N LEU A 199 -3.42 0.07 -15.24
CA LEU A 199 -3.05 -0.64 -14.03
C LEU A 199 -3.58 0.07 -12.79
N ALA A 200 -2.96 1.18 -12.40
CA ALA A 200 -3.40 2.02 -11.29
C ALA A 200 -2.88 3.46 -11.47
N HIS A 201 -3.79 4.41 -11.51
CA HIS A 201 -3.52 5.82 -11.78
C HIS A 201 -4.41 6.68 -10.90
N GLN A 202 -3.93 7.85 -10.51
CA GLN A 202 -4.77 8.82 -9.83
C GLN A 202 -4.32 10.24 -10.14
N GLU A 203 -5.30 11.12 -10.31
CA GLU A 203 -5.14 12.56 -10.41
C GLU A 203 -5.91 13.23 -9.29
N VAL A 204 -5.26 14.23 -8.67
CA VAL A 204 -5.92 15.18 -7.78
C VAL A 204 -5.88 16.53 -8.48
N ILE A 205 -7.06 17.03 -8.86
CA ILE A 205 -7.21 18.27 -9.62
C ILE A 205 -7.72 19.33 -8.66
N MET A 206 -6.97 20.42 -8.50
CA MET A 206 -7.31 21.51 -7.62
C MET A 206 -7.43 22.85 -8.35
N GLY A 207 -8.55 23.55 -8.13
CA GLY A 207 -8.86 24.79 -8.83
C GLY A 207 -8.93 26.01 -7.90
N ALA A 208 -8.33 27.12 -8.35
CA ALA A 208 -8.47 28.44 -7.76
C ALA A 208 -8.65 29.50 -8.86
N GLN A 209 -8.83 30.77 -8.48
CA GLN A 209 -9.03 31.84 -9.47
C GLN A 209 -7.84 31.93 -10.43
N GLY A 210 -8.12 31.77 -11.73
CA GLY A 210 -7.12 31.90 -12.80
C GLY A 210 -6.10 30.76 -12.90
N GLN A 211 -6.25 29.66 -12.15
CA GLN A 211 -5.27 28.56 -12.15
C GLN A 211 -5.86 27.20 -11.76
N THR A 212 -5.18 26.16 -12.20
CA THR A 212 -5.42 24.77 -11.81
C THR A 212 -4.09 24.10 -11.50
N LEU A 213 -4.04 23.33 -10.42
CA LEU A 213 -2.95 22.42 -10.09
C LEU A 213 -3.43 20.98 -10.26
N THR A 214 -2.68 20.18 -11.00
CA THR A 214 -2.92 18.74 -11.12
C THR A 214 -1.73 17.99 -10.55
N ILE A 215 -2.00 17.10 -9.59
CA ILE A 215 -1.00 16.18 -9.04
C ILE A 215 -1.38 14.78 -9.50
N ARG A 216 -0.53 14.16 -10.31
CA ARG A 216 -0.79 12.87 -10.95
C ARG A 216 0.26 11.83 -10.56
N HIS A 217 -0.20 10.62 -10.33
CA HIS A 217 0.65 9.44 -10.17
C HIS A 217 0.16 8.31 -11.08
N ASP A 218 1.09 7.72 -11.82
CA ASP A 218 0.85 6.59 -12.72
C ASP A 218 1.71 5.40 -12.30
N THR A 219 1.07 4.25 -12.13
CA THR A 219 1.77 2.97 -11.91
C THR A 219 1.68 2.17 -13.20
N PHE A 220 2.81 1.92 -13.84
CA PHE A 220 2.87 1.14 -15.09
C PHE A 220 3.11 -0.35 -14.83
N ASP A 221 3.80 -0.67 -13.73
CA ASP A 221 4.15 -2.03 -13.39
C ASP A 221 4.36 -2.19 -11.87
N ARG A 222 4.39 -3.44 -11.40
CA ARG A 222 4.48 -3.75 -9.96
C ARG A 222 5.87 -3.50 -9.35
N SER A 223 6.91 -3.26 -10.14
CA SER A 223 8.22 -2.85 -9.61
C SER A 223 8.16 -1.47 -8.95
N ALA A 224 7.15 -0.65 -9.26
CA ALA A 224 6.91 0.64 -8.60
C ALA A 224 6.73 0.54 -7.07
N TYR A 225 6.41 -0.66 -6.55
CA TYR A 225 6.29 -0.91 -5.11
C TYR A 225 7.62 -1.28 -4.43
N LEU A 226 8.62 -1.77 -5.18
CA LEU A 226 9.89 -2.21 -4.63
C LEU A 226 10.63 -1.09 -3.87
N PRO A 227 10.73 0.16 -4.39
CA PRO A 227 11.39 1.24 -3.64
C PRO A 227 10.76 1.50 -2.27
N GLY A 228 9.44 1.41 -2.14
CA GLY A 228 8.77 1.57 -0.85
C GLY A 228 9.01 0.40 0.10
N VAL A 229 9.12 -0.82 -0.42
CA VAL A 229 9.50 -1.99 0.40
C VAL A 229 10.93 -1.83 0.92
N ILE A 230 11.87 -1.42 0.05
CA ILE A 230 13.26 -1.14 0.44
C ILE A 230 13.32 -0.02 1.49
N LEU A 231 12.58 1.07 1.28
CA LEU A 231 12.47 2.16 2.26
C LEU A 231 11.98 1.65 3.62
N ALA A 232 10.94 0.81 3.63
CA ALA A 232 10.41 0.24 4.85
C ALA A 232 11.43 -0.68 5.55
N LEU A 233 12.10 -1.57 4.81
CA LEU A 233 13.15 -2.44 5.35
C LEU A 233 14.27 -1.63 6.00
N LYS A 234 14.80 -0.61 5.30
CA LYS A 234 15.87 0.26 5.81
C LYS A 234 15.46 1.09 7.03
N LYS A 235 14.15 1.25 7.28
CA LYS A 235 13.60 2.00 8.42
C LYS A 235 13.33 1.12 9.65
N LEU A 236 13.39 -0.21 9.54
CA LEU A 236 13.07 -1.10 10.65
C LEU A 236 13.95 -0.86 11.89
N ASP A 237 15.22 -0.55 11.70
CA ASP A 237 16.18 -0.32 12.78
C ASP A 237 15.99 1.05 13.46
N ASP A 238 15.39 2.01 12.75
CA ASP A 238 15.16 3.38 13.22
C ASP A 238 13.87 3.52 14.03
N ILE A 239 12.99 2.52 13.97
CA ILE A 239 11.64 2.61 14.56
C ILE A 239 11.51 1.66 15.75
N LYS A 240 10.56 1.97 16.63
CA LYS A 240 10.12 1.06 17.69
C LYS A 240 8.61 0.91 17.62
N GLY A 241 8.13 -0.31 17.71
CA GLY A 241 6.69 -0.57 17.64
C GLY A 241 6.19 -0.74 16.21
N LEU A 242 4.88 -0.52 16.03
CA LEU A 242 4.21 -0.67 14.75
C LEU A 242 3.91 0.68 14.10
N ILE A 243 4.36 0.87 12.87
CA ILE A 243 3.96 1.99 12.01
C ILE A 243 2.97 1.48 10.96
N TYR A 244 1.84 2.18 10.84
CA TYR A 244 0.83 1.91 9.82
C TYR A 244 0.83 3.02 8.78
N GLY A 245 1.06 2.67 7.51
CA GLY A 245 1.14 3.59 6.38
C GLY A 245 2.56 4.07 6.09
N LEU A 246 2.96 3.98 4.82
CA LEU A 246 4.28 4.43 4.36
C LEU A 246 4.45 5.95 4.46
N GLU A 247 3.35 6.71 4.48
CA GLU A 247 3.37 8.16 4.68
C GLU A 247 3.97 8.60 6.02
N ASN A 248 4.02 7.71 7.01
CA ASN A 248 4.63 8.00 8.30
C ASN A 248 6.15 7.76 8.32
N LEU A 249 6.73 7.32 7.19
CA LEU A 249 8.17 7.15 6.99
C LEU A 249 8.78 8.25 6.09
N ILE A 250 7.95 9.08 5.44
CA ILE A 250 8.31 10.06 4.40
C ILE A 250 7.99 11.49 4.84
#